data_AF-A0A165WA08-F1
#
_entry.id   AF-A0A165WA08-F1
#
_cell.length_a   1.000
_cell.length_b   1.000
_cell.length_c   1.000
_cell.angle_alpha   90.00
_cell.angle_beta   90.00
_cell.angle_gamma   90.00
#
_symmetry.space_group_name_H-M   'P 1'
#
loop_
_entity.id
_entity.type
_entity.pdbx_description
1 polymer ?
#
loop_
_entity_poly.entity_id
_entity_poly.type
_entity_poly.pdbx_seq_one_letter_code
_entity_poly.pdbx_strand_id
1 'polypeptide(L)'
;MVQLYYTDQFSFAPIVALQQSLKEHEKKQSIVEKIYESNLGAQSEKDNIKDLRKEALAHGSVLKTITLKRGKSNALIVPWKSTKFYAKARGRAGFGRFDRLGEKIDDLASEYVYLKNWIEENFFGEQRKERLDKLDHFFQQSIQQLADSFSKSVGGFFVKHGLPDVKEEMYNDILKAYEQRIEQYTSFLRKHEDYAPIDRTDGEQLLRGNHTFKLEALRQQFLQKESALETGDHYTIYDFEAAGSFYQEAVRTEHGYTAAKSEEQIGIELGLLGMKLEALLHTPLSEKMRGNLEHVYHSYIQKTIESYNRFQEEKREEAYGRSKRAYSILDSKIIDDIISSMRRHAKEKNIDHVFLHIIPSAYVSYEQKTNDANWNDLVRYHSSKNDWDMFFQNDWSAHHAYYPFTYNNLINNWNSFINKTEGLLDMKFDQEAVIFEARI
;
A
#
# COMPACT_ATOMS: atom_id res chain seq x y z
N MET A 1 16.77 6.40 -57.21
CA MET A 1 17.99 6.28 -56.39
C MET A 1 17.75 7.09 -55.11
N VAL A 2 17.17 6.46 -54.08
CA VAL A 2 17.10 6.98 -52.70
C VAL A 2 17.14 5.74 -51.80
N GLN A 3 18.19 5.63 -50.98
CA GLN A 3 18.43 4.52 -50.06
C GLN A 3 17.58 4.65 -48.80
N LEU A 4 16.98 3.54 -48.39
CA LEU A 4 16.35 3.32 -47.08
C LEU A 4 17.45 3.05 -46.04
N TYR A 5 17.38 3.75 -44.90
CA TYR A 5 18.05 3.34 -43.67
C TYR A 5 16.98 2.95 -42.65
N TYR A 6 16.85 1.64 -42.43
CA TYR A 6 16.24 1.08 -41.22
C TYR A 6 17.32 1.04 -40.14
N THR A 7 17.06 1.61 -38.97
CA THR A 7 17.84 1.33 -37.75
C THR A 7 16.94 0.64 -36.75
N ASP A 8 17.21 -0.64 -36.54
CA ASP A 8 16.70 -1.46 -35.44
C ASP A 8 17.12 -0.86 -34.09
N GLN A 9 16.14 -0.51 -33.27
CA GLN A 9 16.31 -0.41 -31.81
C GLN A 9 15.18 -1.20 -31.15
N PHE A 10 15.36 -2.51 -31.06
CA PHE A 10 14.58 -3.35 -30.15
C PHE A 10 15.01 -3.03 -28.69
N SER A 11 14.10 -2.48 -27.90
CA SER A 11 14.34 -2.16 -26.48
C SER A 11 14.33 -3.44 -25.63
N PHE A 12 15.47 -3.79 -25.04
CA PHE A 12 15.66 -4.90 -24.09
C PHE A 12 15.08 -4.67 -22.67
N ALA A 13 14.32 -3.59 -22.45
CA ALA A 13 13.78 -3.22 -21.13
C ALA A 13 12.84 -4.26 -20.47
N PRO A 14 11.96 -4.99 -21.19
CA PRO A 14 11.03 -5.94 -20.55
C PRO A 14 11.71 -7.18 -19.95
N ILE A 15 12.81 -7.63 -20.57
CA ILE A 15 13.54 -8.84 -20.16
C ILE A 15 14.32 -8.59 -18.86
N VAL A 16 14.88 -7.39 -18.70
CA VAL A 16 15.59 -6.99 -17.49
C VAL A 16 14.64 -6.86 -16.31
N ALA A 17 13.43 -6.30 -16.53
CA ALA A 17 12.39 -6.21 -15.50
C ALA A 17 11.92 -7.60 -15.02
N LEU A 18 11.75 -8.55 -15.94
CA LEU A 18 11.41 -9.95 -15.62
C LEU A 18 12.51 -10.64 -14.82
N GLN A 19 13.79 -10.44 -15.16
CA GLN A 19 14.92 -11.00 -14.42
C GLN A 19 15.07 -10.41 -13.00
N GLN A 20 14.74 -9.13 -12.84
CA GLN A 20 14.78 -8.45 -11.55
C GLN A 20 13.65 -8.91 -10.62
N SER A 21 12.43 -9.01 -11.17
CA SER A 21 11.25 -9.58 -10.50
C SER A 21 11.51 -11.03 -10.05
N LEU A 22 12.12 -11.85 -10.91
CA LEU A 22 12.49 -13.23 -10.58
C LEU A 22 13.44 -13.29 -9.38
N LYS A 23 14.52 -12.49 -9.38
CA LYS A 23 15.50 -12.48 -8.29
C LYS A 23 14.90 -12.04 -6.96
N GLU A 24 14.01 -11.06 -6.97
CA GLU A 24 13.32 -10.61 -5.75
C GLU A 24 12.33 -11.66 -5.23
N HIS A 25 11.66 -12.38 -6.12
CA HIS A 25 10.74 -13.44 -5.75
C HIS A 25 11.46 -14.70 -5.22
N GLU A 26 12.58 -15.11 -5.83
CA GLU A 26 13.45 -16.19 -5.34
C GLU A 26 13.99 -15.88 -3.93
N LYS A 27 14.39 -14.63 -3.69
CA LYS A 27 14.84 -14.18 -2.37
C LYS A 27 13.71 -14.24 -1.34
N LYS A 28 12.48 -13.89 -1.70
CA LYS A 28 11.29 -14.00 -0.83
C LYS A 28 10.91 -15.46 -0.55
N GLN A 29 11.00 -16.35 -1.54
CA GLN A 29 10.75 -17.79 -1.34
C GLN A 29 11.80 -18.45 -0.44
N SER A 30 13.09 -18.13 -0.60
CA SER A 30 14.15 -18.66 0.27
C SER A 30 13.95 -18.29 1.74
N ILE A 31 13.39 -17.11 2.02
CA ILE A 31 13.05 -16.68 3.39
C ILE A 31 11.87 -17.48 3.94
N VAL A 32 10.84 -17.73 3.12
CA VAL A 32 9.67 -18.53 3.51
C VAL A 32 10.06 -19.99 3.75
N GLU A 33 10.94 -20.56 2.93
CA GLU A 33 11.49 -21.90 3.13
C GLU A 33 12.31 -22.00 4.41
N LYS A 34 13.16 -21.01 4.71
CA LYS A 34 13.90 -20.96 5.99
C LYS A 34 12.99 -20.86 7.22
N ILE A 35 11.88 -20.13 7.12
CA ILE A 35 10.85 -20.05 8.18
C ILE A 35 10.08 -21.39 8.30
N TYR A 36 9.93 -22.13 7.21
CA TYR A 36 9.28 -23.44 7.20
C TYR A 36 10.19 -24.52 7.80
N GLU A 37 11.48 -24.49 7.47
CA GLU A 37 12.52 -25.37 8.02
C GLU A 37 12.78 -25.12 9.51
N SER A 38 12.75 -23.86 9.97
CA SER A 38 12.92 -23.53 11.39
C SER A 38 11.76 -24.02 12.27
N ASN A 39 10.56 -24.20 11.70
CA ASN A 39 9.36 -24.65 12.41
C ASN A 39 9.14 -26.18 12.35
N LEU A 40 9.95 -26.93 11.60
CA LEU A 40 9.92 -28.39 11.52
C LEU A 40 10.84 -29.08 12.55
N GLY A 41 11.51 -28.30 13.40
CA GLY A 41 12.33 -28.81 14.50
C GLY A 41 11.52 -29.21 15.73
N ALA A 42 10.68 -30.25 15.64
CA ALA A 42 10.16 -30.96 16.81
C ALA A 42 9.87 -32.44 16.47
N GLN A 43 10.75 -33.32 16.97
CA GLN A 43 10.73 -34.79 17.04
C GLN A 43 9.56 -35.58 16.40
N SER A 44 9.86 -36.39 15.36
CA SER A 44 9.76 -37.87 15.38
C SER A 44 9.90 -38.50 13.98
N GLU A 45 11.12 -38.72 13.46
CA GLU A 45 11.29 -39.58 12.26
C GLU A 45 12.73 -40.08 12.01
N LYS A 46 13.52 -40.30 13.07
CA LYS A 46 14.91 -40.81 12.92
C LYS A 46 15.03 -42.33 12.75
N ASP A 47 13.96 -43.09 12.99
CA ASP A 47 14.06 -44.55 13.02
C ASP A 47 13.69 -45.24 11.69
N ASN A 48 13.03 -44.58 10.74
CA ASN A 48 12.62 -45.20 9.46
C ASN A 48 13.66 -45.13 8.33
N ILE A 49 14.76 -44.39 8.49
CA ILE A 49 15.73 -44.13 7.40
C ILE A 49 16.86 -45.18 7.35
N LYS A 50 17.03 -45.99 8.41
CA LYS A 50 18.18 -46.91 8.51
C LYS A 50 18.01 -48.21 7.72
N ASP A 51 16.77 -48.66 7.49
CA ASP A 51 16.49 -49.91 6.78
C ASP A 51 16.46 -49.75 5.24
N LEU A 52 16.05 -48.58 4.74
CA LEU A 52 15.98 -48.30 3.30
C LEU A 52 17.36 -48.15 2.61
N ARG A 53 18.44 -47.93 3.37
CA ARG A 53 19.80 -47.80 2.82
C ARG A 53 20.49 -49.14 2.54
N LYS A 54 20.01 -50.25 3.11
CA LYS A 54 20.71 -51.55 3.02
C LYS A 54 20.35 -52.35 1.75
N GLU A 55 19.15 -52.15 1.19
CA GLU A 55 18.74 -52.79 -0.07
C GLU A 55 19.19 -52.02 -1.33
N ALA A 56 19.41 -50.71 -1.23
CA ALA A 56 19.78 -49.85 -2.37
C ALA A 56 21.24 -50.04 -2.86
N LEU A 57 22.09 -50.76 -2.11
CA LEU A 57 23.50 -50.98 -2.43
C LEU A 57 23.77 -52.31 -3.16
N ALA A 58 22.78 -53.17 -3.38
CA ALA A 58 23.02 -54.52 -3.91
C ALA A 58 22.94 -54.66 -5.44
N HIS A 59 22.17 -53.87 -6.20
CA HIS A 59 22.09 -54.07 -7.66
C HIS A 59 21.89 -52.77 -8.46
N GLY A 60 22.93 -52.39 -9.20
CA GLY A 60 23.02 -51.22 -10.07
C GLY A 60 22.03 -51.23 -11.25
N SER A 61 20.78 -50.87 -10.97
CA SER A 61 19.71 -50.69 -11.95
C SER A 61 18.98 -49.35 -11.83
N VAL A 62 19.56 -48.39 -11.08
CA VAL A 62 18.95 -47.10 -10.74
C VAL A 62 18.79 -46.15 -11.95
N LEU A 63 19.56 -46.32 -13.04
CA LEU A 63 19.46 -45.45 -14.20
C LEU A 63 18.27 -45.75 -15.15
N LYS A 64 17.61 -46.91 -15.01
CA LYS A 64 16.42 -47.24 -15.83
C LYS A 64 15.09 -46.96 -15.12
N THR A 65 15.09 -46.87 -13.78
CA THR A 65 13.87 -46.63 -13.00
C THR A 65 13.57 -45.14 -12.81
N ILE A 66 14.59 -44.27 -12.84
CA ILE A 66 14.39 -42.81 -12.72
C ILE A 66 13.67 -42.24 -13.97
N THR A 67 13.87 -42.85 -15.14
CA THR A 67 13.22 -42.41 -16.39
C THR A 67 11.76 -42.86 -16.50
N LEU A 68 11.32 -43.86 -15.70
CA LEU A 68 9.94 -44.38 -15.75
C LEU A 68 9.06 -44.02 -14.55
N LYS A 69 9.63 -43.57 -13.41
CA LYS A 69 8.84 -43.02 -12.28
C LYS A 69 8.55 -41.52 -12.37
N ARG A 70 9.11 -40.79 -13.35
CA ARG A 70 8.78 -39.37 -13.62
C ARG A 70 7.46 -39.16 -14.40
N GLY A 71 6.76 -40.24 -14.75
CA GLY A 71 5.60 -40.15 -15.64
C GLY A 71 4.20 -40.03 -14.99
N LYS A 72 3.97 -40.38 -13.71
CA LYS A 72 2.57 -40.57 -13.23
C LYS A 72 2.20 -40.28 -11.76
N SER A 73 2.97 -39.52 -10.94
CA SER A 73 2.46 -39.21 -9.58
C SER A 73 2.59 -37.78 -9.05
N ASN A 74 3.23 -36.84 -9.78
CA ASN A 74 3.27 -35.42 -9.38
C ASN A 74 2.41 -34.50 -10.28
N ALA A 75 1.69 -35.06 -11.25
CA ALA A 75 1.04 -34.27 -12.31
C ALA A 75 -0.38 -33.75 -11.96
N LEU A 76 -0.98 -34.15 -10.82
CA LEU A 76 -2.40 -33.90 -10.52
C LEU A 76 -2.65 -33.59 -9.03
N ILE A 77 -1.84 -32.74 -8.41
CA ILE A 77 -2.04 -32.33 -7.01
C ILE A 77 -2.17 -30.80 -6.95
N VAL A 78 -3.34 -30.32 -6.52
CA VAL A 78 -3.48 -28.91 -6.08
C VAL A 78 -2.64 -28.73 -4.81
N PRO A 79 -1.74 -27.75 -4.72
CA PRO A 79 -0.90 -27.56 -3.56
C PRO A 79 -1.68 -26.88 -2.41
N TRP A 80 -2.68 -27.56 -1.85
CA TRP A 80 -3.67 -26.99 -0.92
C TRP A 80 -3.08 -26.23 0.27
N LYS A 81 -1.94 -26.69 0.81
CA LYS A 81 -1.28 -26.01 1.93
C LYS A 81 -0.78 -24.62 1.52
N SER A 82 -0.13 -24.50 0.36
CA SER A 82 0.36 -23.22 -0.12
C SER A 82 -0.79 -22.34 -0.60
N THR A 83 -1.76 -22.87 -1.34
CA THR A 83 -2.97 -22.13 -1.75
C THR A 83 -3.69 -21.53 -0.55
N LYS A 84 -3.95 -22.31 0.50
CA LYS A 84 -4.58 -21.81 1.73
C LYS A 84 -3.72 -20.75 2.43
N PHE A 85 -2.40 -20.95 2.50
CA PHE A 85 -1.48 -19.99 3.11
C PHE A 85 -1.47 -18.66 2.34
N TYR A 86 -1.33 -18.70 1.02
CA TYR A 86 -1.29 -17.52 0.18
C TYR A 86 -2.62 -16.77 0.16
N ALA A 87 -3.75 -17.48 0.01
CA ALA A 87 -5.08 -16.88 0.09
C ALA A 87 -5.28 -16.17 1.44
N LYS A 88 -4.91 -16.82 2.56
CA LYS A 88 -4.99 -16.22 3.90
C LYS A 88 -4.02 -15.04 4.09
N ALA A 89 -2.81 -15.12 3.55
CA ALA A 89 -1.83 -14.04 3.66
C ALA A 89 -2.29 -12.79 2.92
N ARG A 90 -2.91 -12.96 1.74
CA ARG A 90 -3.46 -11.87 0.93
C ARG A 90 -4.81 -11.36 1.44
N GLY A 91 -5.62 -12.23 2.02
CA GLY A 91 -6.88 -11.89 2.71
C GLY A 91 -6.70 -11.03 3.97
N ARG A 92 -5.45 -10.73 4.36
CA ARG A 92 -5.15 -9.81 5.47
C ARG A 92 -4.76 -8.44 4.94
N ALA A 93 -5.50 -7.42 5.36
CA ALA A 93 -5.03 -6.05 5.25
C ALA A 93 -4.30 -5.64 6.53
N GLY A 94 -2.99 -5.85 6.57
CA GLY A 94 -2.15 -5.20 7.57
C GLY A 94 -2.20 -3.68 7.41
N PHE A 95 -2.14 -2.94 8.52
CA PHE A 95 -2.29 -1.47 8.60
C PHE A 95 -1.52 -0.69 7.52
N GLY A 96 -0.32 -1.15 7.12
CA GLY A 96 0.52 -0.52 6.10
C GLY A 96 0.29 -0.99 4.65
N ARG A 97 -0.84 -1.64 4.31
CA ARG A 97 -1.14 -2.13 2.95
C ARG A 97 -2.61 -2.00 2.54
N PHE A 98 -3.29 -0.92 2.96
CA PHE A 98 -4.65 -0.59 2.51
C PHE A 98 -4.66 0.18 1.18
N ASP A 99 -3.57 0.88 0.89
CA ASP A 99 -3.22 1.56 -0.37
C ASP A 99 -3.03 0.60 -1.57
N ARG A 100 -3.02 -0.72 -1.34
CA ARG A 100 -2.81 -1.76 -2.37
C ARG A 100 -3.92 -2.79 -2.37
N LEU A 101 -5.16 -2.33 -2.20
CA LEU A 101 -6.30 -3.23 -2.17
C LEU A 101 -6.52 -3.88 -3.55
N GLY A 102 -6.31 -3.14 -4.64
CA GLY A 102 -6.45 -3.63 -6.00
C GLY A 102 -5.53 -4.81 -6.28
N GLU A 103 -4.24 -4.66 -5.98
CA GLU A 103 -3.25 -5.75 -6.12
C GLU A 103 -3.70 -7.04 -5.41
N LYS A 104 -4.31 -6.92 -4.22
CA LYS A 104 -4.78 -8.09 -3.45
C LYS A 104 -6.02 -8.73 -4.06
N ILE A 105 -6.95 -7.93 -4.54
CA ILE A 105 -8.15 -8.41 -5.24
C ILE A 105 -7.72 -9.12 -6.52
N ASP A 106 -6.85 -8.52 -7.32
CA ASP A 106 -6.30 -9.08 -8.55
C ASP A 106 -5.54 -10.38 -8.27
N ASP A 107 -4.71 -10.40 -7.22
CA ASP A 107 -3.98 -11.59 -6.81
C ASP A 107 -4.92 -12.75 -6.46
N LEU A 108 -5.96 -12.49 -5.66
CA LEU A 108 -6.93 -13.51 -5.26
C LEU A 108 -7.76 -13.98 -6.45
N ALA A 109 -8.19 -13.07 -7.33
CA ALA A 109 -9.09 -13.39 -8.44
C ALA A 109 -8.36 -14.21 -9.50
N SER A 110 -7.16 -13.78 -9.89
CA SER A 110 -6.32 -14.49 -10.86
C SER A 110 -5.95 -15.90 -10.40
N GLU A 111 -5.59 -16.07 -9.13
CA GLU A 111 -5.21 -17.39 -8.59
C GLU A 111 -6.43 -18.32 -8.52
N TYR A 112 -7.58 -17.81 -8.07
CA TYR A 112 -8.83 -18.54 -8.08
C TYR A 112 -9.20 -19.02 -9.49
N VAL A 113 -9.22 -18.10 -10.46
CA VAL A 113 -9.59 -18.40 -11.85
C VAL A 113 -8.64 -19.41 -12.48
N TYR A 114 -7.33 -19.22 -12.30
CA TYR A 114 -6.33 -20.16 -12.79
C TYR A 114 -6.55 -21.56 -12.20
N LEU A 115 -6.71 -21.67 -10.88
CA LEU A 115 -6.87 -22.96 -10.19
C LEU A 115 -8.19 -23.63 -10.55
N LYS A 116 -9.26 -22.85 -10.70
CA LYS A 116 -10.56 -23.33 -11.15
C LYS A 116 -10.45 -23.95 -12.53
N ASN A 117 -9.87 -23.24 -13.50
CA ASN A 117 -9.66 -23.75 -14.86
C ASN A 117 -8.80 -25.03 -14.85
N TRP A 118 -7.70 -25.02 -14.10
CA TRP A 118 -6.84 -26.19 -13.97
C TRP A 118 -7.57 -27.39 -13.36
N ILE A 119 -8.39 -27.19 -12.31
CA ILE A 119 -9.19 -28.28 -11.70
C ILE A 119 -10.23 -28.82 -12.68
N GLU A 120 -10.89 -27.94 -13.44
CA GLU A 120 -11.89 -28.31 -14.43
C GLU A 120 -11.31 -29.12 -15.60
N GLU A 121 -10.08 -28.82 -16.02
CA GLU A 121 -9.38 -29.57 -17.09
C GLU A 121 -8.85 -30.93 -16.63
N ASN A 122 -8.47 -31.05 -15.35
CA ASN A 122 -7.62 -32.14 -14.87
C ASN A 122 -8.34 -33.15 -13.94
N PHE A 123 -9.52 -32.83 -13.41
CA PHE A 123 -10.32 -33.73 -12.57
C PHE A 123 -11.73 -33.89 -13.13
N PHE A 124 -12.43 -34.96 -12.71
CA PHE A 124 -13.78 -35.30 -13.20
C PHE A 124 -14.66 -35.84 -12.08
N GLY A 125 -15.99 -35.80 -12.27
CA GLY A 125 -16.97 -36.33 -11.31
C GLY A 125 -16.83 -35.75 -9.89
N GLU A 126 -17.06 -36.57 -8.87
CA GLU A 126 -16.97 -36.16 -7.45
C GLU A 126 -15.61 -35.57 -7.07
N GLN A 127 -14.53 -36.06 -7.69
CA GLN A 127 -13.19 -35.53 -7.45
C GLN A 127 -13.02 -34.08 -7.94
N ARG A 128 -13.70 -33.68 -9.02
CA ARG A 128 -13.72 -32.29 -9.46
C ARG A 128 -14.52 -31.45 -8.46
N LYS A 129 -15.71 -31.92 -8.11
CA LYS A 129 -16.63 -31.23 -7.20
C LYS A 129 -16.00 -30.93 -5.85
N GLU A 130 -15.45 -31.93 -5.17
CA GLU A 130 -14.80 -31.75 -3.85
C GLU A 130 -13.67 -30.72 -3.89
N ARG A 131 -12.90 -30.67 -4.99
CA ARG A 131 -11.79 -29.73 -5.15
C ARG A 131 -12.28 -28.31 -5.43
N LEU A 132 -13.32 -28.16 -6.25
CA LEU A 132 -13.94 -26.85 -6.49
C LEU A 132 -14.59 -26.32 -5.20
N ASP A 133 -15.37 -27.13 -4.48
CA ASP A 133 -15.98 -26.73 -3.20
C ASP A 133 -14.91 -26.24 -2.20
N LYS A 134 -13.75 -26.92 -2.16
CA LYS A 134 -12.62 -26.54 -1.31
C LYS A 134 -11.92 -25.26 -1.78
N LEU A 135 -11.79 -25.05 -3.09
CA LEU A 135 -11.23 -23.84 -3.68
C LEU A 135 -12.13 -22.64 -3.34
N ASP A 136 -13.42 -22.77 -3.63
CA ASP A 136 -14.45 -21.76 -3.38
C ASP A 136 -14.43 -21.35 -1.91
N HIS A 137 -14.44 -22.32 -0.99
CA HIS A 137 -14.39 -22.05 0.45
C HIS A 137 -13.16 -21.21 0.86
N PHE A 138 -11.96 -21.55 0.38
CA PHE A 138 -10.74 -20.84 0.78
C PHE A 138 -10.68 -19.41 0.25
N PHE A 139 -11.07 -19.20 -1.01
CA PHE A 139 -11.02 -17.88 -1.63
C PHE A 139 -12.16 -16.99 -1.14
N GLN A 140 -13.38 -17.52 -0.96
CA GLN A 140 -14.49 -16.79 -0.35
C GLN A 140 -14.16 -16.33 1.07
N GLN A 141 -13.58 -17.22 1.91
CA GLN A 141 -13.15 -16.83 3.24
C GLN A 141 -12.07 -15.73 3.21
N SER A 142 -11.16 -15.79 2.23
CA SER A 142 -10.05 -14.84 2.12
C SER A 142 -10.51 -13.46 1.67
N ILE A 143 -11.40 -13.36 0.68
CA ILE A 143 -11.95 -12.08 0.25
C ILE A 143 -12.86 -11.46 1.32
N GLN A 144 -13.65 -12.26 2.03
CA GLN A 144 -14.45 -11.78 3.16
C GLN A 144 -13.58 -11.20 4.28
N GLN A 145 -12.45 -11.83 4.59
CA GLN A 145 -11.49 -11.29 5.57
C GLN A 145 -10.86 -9.99 5.10
N LEU A 146 -10.55 -9.87 3.80
CA LEU A 146 -10.00 -8.66 3.22
C LEU A 146 -11.00 -7.50 3.30
N ALA A 147 -12.23 -7.73 2.86
CA ALA A 147 -13.33 -6.77 2.90
C ALA A 147 -13.67 -6.36 4.33
N ASP A 148 -13.73 -7.30 5.27
CA ASP A 148 -13.98 -7.04 6.69
C ASP A 148 -12.87 -6.17 7.31
N SER A 149 -11.61 -6.50 7.05
CA SER A 149 -10.47 -5.74 7.57
C SER A 149 -10.42 -4.32 7.01
N PHE A 150 -10.70 -4.15 5.71
CA PHE A 150 -10.72 -2.85 5.06
C PHE A 150 -11.88 -2.00 5.56
N SER A 151 -13.12 -2.52 5.51
CA SER A 151 -14.32 -1.82 5.95
C SER A 151 -14.28 -1.46 7.44
N LYS A 152 -13.75 -2.32 8.31
CA LYS A 152 -13.59 -1.98 9.74
C LYS A 152 -12.59 -0.86 9.98
N SER A 153 -11.51 -0.80 9.21
CA SER A 153 -10.45 0.20 9.40
C SER A 153 -10.78 1.49 8.65
N VAL A 154 -10.77 1.44 7.32
CA VAL A 154 -11.01 2.60 6.44
C VAL A 154 -12.48 3.02 6.52
N GLY A 155 -13.42 2.09 6.33
CA GLY A 155 -14.85 2.40 6.46
C GLY A 155 -15.22 2.87 7.87
N GLY A 156 -14.62 2.26 8.91
CA GLY A 156 -14.80 2.69 10.30
C GLY A 156 -14.29 4.12 10.56
N PHE A 157 -13.17 4.50 9.93
CA PHE A 157 -12.68 5.87 9.94
C PHE A 157 -13.68 6.82 9.27
N PHE A 158 -14.22 6.47 8.11
CA PHE A 158 -15.24 7.30 7.42
C PHE A 158 -16.50 7.47 8.28
N VAL A 159 -16.95 6.41 8.95
CA VAL A 159 -18.07 6.46 9.92
C VAL A 159 -17.76 7.39 11.08
N LYS A 160 -16.57 7.28 11.68
CA LYS A 160 -16.10 8.20 12.74
C LYS A 160 -16.12 9.64 12.26
N HIS A 161 -16.01 9.89 10.96
CA HIS A 161 -15.97 11.22 10.35
C HIS A 161 -17.25 11.61 9.60
N GLY A 162 -18.40 11.02 9.93
CA GLY A 162 -19.72 11.54 9.52
C GLY A 162 -20.41 10.79 8.38
N LEU A 163 -19.85 9.67 7.93
CA LEU A 163 -20.41 8.87 6.83
C LEU A 163 -20.85 7.48 7.33
N PRO A 164 -22.05 7.34 7.94
CA PRO A 164 -22.47 6.14 8.67
C PRO A 164 -22.61 4.88 7.79
N ASP A 165 -23.03 5.04 6.54
CA ASP A 165 -23.37 3.91 5.65
C ASP A 165 -22.14 3.35 4.89
N VAL A 166 -21.07 4.15 4.77
CA VAL A 166 -19.91 3.85 3.92
C VAL A 166 -19.20 2.56 4.32
N LYS A 167 -19.23 2.19 5.60
CA LYS A 167 -18.59 0.96 6.08
C LYS A 167 -19.22 -0.29 5.44
N GLU A 168 -20.53 -0.38 5.42
CA GLU A 168 -21.24 -1.53 4.83
C GLU A 168 -21.16 -1.51 3.31
N GLU A 169 -21.28 -0.32 2.70
CA GLU A 169 -21.09 -0.15 1.26
C GLU A 169 -19.70 -0.63 0.79
N MET A 170 -18.63 -0.19 1.46
CA MET A 170 -17.26 -0.60 1.11
C MET A 170 -17.07 -2.11 1.25
N TYR A 171 -17.63 -2.73 2.28
CA TYR A 171 -17.56 -4.19 2.44
C TYR A 171 -18.18 -4.89 1.22
N ASN A 172 -19.41 -4.52 0.86
CA ASN A 172 -20.16 -5.14 -0.22
C ASN A 172 -19.51 -4.88 -1.59
N ASP A 173 -19.07 -3.65 -1.85
CA ASP A 173 -18.46 -3.30 -3.14
C ASP A 173 -17.07 -3.93 -3.33
N ILE A 174 -16.31 -4.22 -2.26
CA ILE A 174 -15.07 -5.03 -2.36
C ILE A 174 -15.39 -6.47 -2.81
N LEU A 175 -16.46 -7.07 -2.28
CA LEU A 175 -16.88 -8.42 -2.70
C LEU A 175 -17.30 -8.42 -4.17
N LYS A 176 -18.07 -7.41 -4.61
CA LYS A 176 -18.44 -7.25 -6.02
C LYS A 176 -17.24 -7.03 -6.93
N ALA A 177 -16.29 -6.17 -6.53
CA ALA A 177 -15.07 -5.92 -7.29
C ALA A 177 -14.26 -7.22 -7.49
N TYR A 178 -14.24 -8.09 -6.47
CA TYR A 178 -13.62 -9.41 -6.59
C TYR A 178 -14.35 -10.33 -7.57
N GLU A 179 -15.68 -10.39 -7.52
CA GLU A 179 -16.49 -11.18 -8.46
C GLU A 179 -16.33 -10.70 -9.90
N GLN A 180 -16.40 -9.38 -10.12
CA GLN A 180 -16.14 -8.77 -11.43
C GLN A 180 -14.74 -9.14 -11.94
N ARG A 181 -13.73 -9.12 -11.07
CA ARG A 181 -12.37 -9.48 -11.46
C ARG A 181 -12.23 -10.96 -11.80
N ILE A 182 -12.96 -11.85 -11.12
CA ILE A 182 -13.06 -13.27 -11.50
C ILE A 182 -13.64 -13.39 -12.92
N GLU A 183 -14.70 -12.67 -13.24
CA GLU A 183 -15.34 -12.70 -14.56
C GLU A 183 -14.38 -12.23 -15.66
N GLN A 184 -13.66 -11.13 -15.40
CA GLN A 184 -12.67 -10.57 -16.33
C GLN A 184 -11.51 -11.54 -16.59
N TYR A 185 -10.89 -12.11 -15.55
CA TYR A 185 -9.84 -13.12 -15.74
C TYR A 185 -10.37 -14.38 -16.42
N THR A 186 -11.61 -14.79 -16.14
CA THR A 186 -12.24 -15.96 -16.77
C THR A 186 -12.45 -15.71 -18.27
N SER A 187 -12.98 -14.54 -18.62
CA SER A 187 -13.13 -14.09 -20.01
C SER A 187 -11.78 -14.02 -20.72
N PHE A 188 -10.77 -13.44 -20.08
CA PHE A 188 -9.42 -13.33 -20.61
C PHE A 188 -8.82 -14.70 -20.93
N LEU A 189 -8.89 -15.66 -19.99
CA LEU A 189 -8.41 -17.02 -20.22
C LEU A 189 -9.09 -17.70 -21.41
N ARG A 190 -10.41 -17.51 -21.60
CA ARG A 190 -11.15 -18.07 -22.74
C ARG A 190 -10.72 -17.46 -24.08
N LYS A 191 -10.36 -16.19 -24.11
CA LYS A 191 -9.93 -15.48 -25.33
C LYS A 191 -8.46 -15.74 -25.68
N HIS A 192 -7.65 -16.14 -24.70
CA HIS A 192 -6.20 -16.23 -24.84
C HIS A 192 -5.68 -17.56 -24.29
N GLU A 193 -5.96 -18.68 -24.96
CA GLU A 193 -5.50 -20.01 -24.55
C GLU A 193 -3.96 -20.10 -24.45
N ASP A 194 -3.23 -19.35 -25.28
CA ASP A 194 -1.76 -19.25 -25.28
C ASP A 194 -1.20 -18.08 -24.45
N TYR A 195 -1.86 -17.66 -23.37
CA TYR A 195 -1.43 -16.51 -22.54
C TYR A 195 -0.04 -16.68 -21.87
N ALA A 196 0.51 -17.89 -21.85
CA ALA A 196 1.87 -18.16 -21.36
C ALA A 196 2.72 -18.83 -22.45
N PRO A 197 3.02 -18.13 -23.57
CA PRO A 197 3.84 -18.69 -24.62
C PRO A 197 5.27 -18.82 -24.10
N ILE A 198 5.90 -19.96 -24.37
CA ILE A 198 7.27 -20.25 -23.97
C ILE A 198 8.06 -20.51 -25.26
N ASP A 199 9.08 -19.68 -25.51
CA ASP A 199 10.02 -19.91 -26.61
C ASP A 199 10.68 -21.28 -26.46
N ARG A 200 11.02 -21.94 -27.56
CA ARG A 200 11.42 -23.35 -27.53
C ARG A 200 12.89 -23.51 -27.12
N THR A 201 13.25 -23.19 -25.87
CA THR A 201 14.56 -23.54 -25.31
C THR A 201 14.44 -24.53 -24.15
N ASP A 202 15.38 -25.48 -24.06
CA ASP A 202 15.30 -26.67 -23.21
C ASP A 202 15.26 -26.36 -21.69
N GLY A 203 15.67 -25.15 -21.28
CA GLY A 203 15.59 -24.70 -19.88
C GLY A 203 14.17 -24.37 -19.40
N GLU A 204 13.23 -24.12 -20.31
CA GLU A 204 11.89 -23.62 -19.97
C GLU A 204 10.84 -24.74 -19.82
N GLN A 205 11.21 -26.00 -20.09
CA GLN A 205 10.31 -27.14 -19.87
C GLN A 205 9.97 -27.37 -18.37
N LEU A 206 10.85 -26.97 -17.45
CA LEU A 206 10.57 -26.99 -16.00
C LEU A 206 9.59 -25.88 -15.59
N LEU A 207 9.57 -24.74 -16.30
CA LEU A 207 8.65 -23.62 -16.08
C LEU A 207 7.24 -23.92 -16.61
N ARG A 208 7.11 -24.75 -17.66
CA ARG A 208 5.82 -25.22 -18.22
C ARG A 208 4.88 -25.86 -17.18
N GLY A 209 5.44 -26.47 -16.14
CA GLY A 209 4.69 -27.10 -15.05
C GLY A 209 4.58 -26.25 -13.79
N ASN A 210 5.24 -25.10 -13.72
CA ASN A 210 5.27 -24.28 -12.51
C ASN A 210 4.03 -23.38 -12.44
N HIS A 211 3.16 -23.70 -11.48
CA HIS A 211 1.93 -22.97 -11.16
C HIS A 211 2.17 -21.45 -11.02
N THR A 212 3.23 -21.05 -10.33
CA THR A 212 3.55 -19.64 -10.07
C THR A 212 3.89 -18.88 -11.34
N PHE A 213 4.61 -19.50 -12.27
CA PHE A 213 4.99 -18.87 -13.54
C PHE A 213 3.77 -18.58 -14.40
N LYS A 214 2.87 -19.57 -14.57
CA LYS A 214 1.66 -19.38 -15.37
C LYS A 214 0.73 -18.34 -14.74
N LEU A 215 0.60 -18.32 -13.43
CA LEU A 215 -0.20 -17.32 -12.73
C LEU A 215 0.34 -15.90 -12.95
N GLU A 216 1.66 -15.71 -12.88
CA GLU A 216 2.27 -14.40 -13.14
C GLU A 216 2.12 -14.00 -14.61
N ALA A 217 2.31 -14.93 -15.55
CA ALA A 217 2.07 -14.67 -16.97
C ALA A 217 0.62 -14.25 -17.24
N LEU A 218 -0.36 -14.90 -16.60
CA LEU A 218 -1.78 -14.52 -16.68
C LEU A 218 -1.98 -13.07 -16.24
N ARG A 219 -1.46 -12.69 -15.08
CA ARG A 219 -1.59 -11.32 -14.55
C ARG A 219 -0.95 -10.30 -15.46
N GLN A 220 0.29 -10.52 -15.88
CA GLN A 220 1.02 -9.62 -16.77
C GLN A 220 0.29 -9.41 -18.11
N GLN A 221 -0.17 -10.49 -18.73
CA GLN A 221 -0.87 -10.41 -20.00
C GLN A 221 -2.25 -9.76 -19.86
N PHE A 222 -2.97 -10.03 -18.77
CA PHE A 222 -4.23 -9.35 -18.46
C PHE A 222 -4.02 -7.85 -18.27
N LEU A 223 -3.02 -7.47 -17.48
CA LEU A 223 -2.66 -6.08 -17.21
C LEU A 223 -2.37 -5.28 -18.49
N GLN A 224 -1.71 -5.93 -19.46
CA GLN A 224 -1.35 -5.32 -20.75
C GLN A 224 -2.51 -5.20 -21.75
N LYS A 225 -3.56 -6.03 -21.63
CA LYS A 225 -4.54 -6.22 -22.72
C LYS A 225 -5.98 -5.88 -22.36
N GLU A 226 -6.45 -6.19 -21.15
CA GLU A 226 -7.88 -6.06 -20.78
C GLU A 226 -8.07 -5.53 -19.34
N SER A 227 -7.09 -4.81 -18.78
CA SER A 227 -7.08 -4.36 -17.37
C SER A 227 -8.05 -3.26 -17.00
N ALA A 228 -8.70 -2.67 -18.00
CA ALA A 228 -9.65 -1.59 -17.80
C ALA A 228 -10.75 -2.04 -16.82
N LEU A 229 -10.87 -1.29 -15.73
CA LEU A 229 -11.94 -1.46 -14.76
C LEU A 229 -13.23 -0.86 -15.32
N GLU A 230 -14.34 -1.53 -15.11
CA GLU A 230 -15.65 -0.97 -15.44
C GLU A 230 -15.96 0.22 -14.52
N THR A 231 -16.65 1.21 -15.09
CA THR A 231 -17.14 2.39 -14.38
C THR A 231 -18.65 2.22 -14.11
N GLY A 232 -19.12 2.65 -12.95
CA GLY A 232 -20.53 2.55 -12.56
C GLY A 232 -20.81 3.28 -11.24
N ASP A 233 -22.01 3.11 -10.69
CA ASP A 233 -22.46 3.77 -9.45
C ASP A 233 -21.86 3.17 -8.15
N HIS A 234 -20.83 2.33 -8.27
CA HIS A 234 -20.17 1.62 -7.17
C HIS A 234 -18.73 2.11 -6.98
N TYR A 235 -18.15 1.86 -5.80
CA TYR A 235 -16.74 2.16 -5.60
C TYR A 235 -15.85 1.31 -6.52
N THR A 236 -14.93 1.98 -7.19
CA THR A 236 -13.90 1.33 -8.02
C THR A 236 -12.71 0.89 -7.16
N ILE A 237 -11.79 0.10 -7.74
CA ILE A 237 -10.52 -0.22 -7.07
C ILE A 237 -9.71 1.06 -6.77
N TYR A 238 -9.70 2.03 -7.70
CA TYR A 238 -9.05 3.32 -7.48
C TYR A 238 -9.64 4.06 -6.28
N ASP A 239 -10.96 4.00 -6.11
CA ASP A 239 -11.63 4.60 -4.95
C ASP A 239 -11.15 3.97 -3.64
N PHE A 240 -11.03 2.64 -3.58
CA PHE A 240 -10.56 1.96 -2.38
C PHE A 240 -9.08 2.25 -2.09
N GLU A 241 -8.22 2.28 -3.10
CA GLU A 241 -6.80 2.57 -2.92
C GLU A 241 -6.58 4.02 -2.48
N ALA A 242 -7.34 4.97 -3.01
CA ALA A 242 -7.32 6.35 -2.55
C ALA A 242 -7.84 6.48 -1.11
N ALA A 243 -8.97 5.84 -0.77
CA ALA A 243 -9.49 5.83 0.59
C ALA A 243 -8.53 5.20 1.60
N GLY A 244 -7.88 4.09 1.21
CA GLY A 244 -6.86 3.41 2.00
C GLY A 244 -5.62 4.28 2.21
N SER A 245 -5.15 4.94 1.15
CA SER A 245 -4.00 5.86 1.20
C SER A 245 -4.29 7.06 2.09
N PHE A 246 -5.44 7.70 1.92
CA PHE A 246 -5.86 8.84 2.74
C PHE A 246 -5.98 8.44 4.21
N TYR A 247 -6.64 7.31 4.51
CA TYR A 247 -6.76 6.79 5.87
C TYR A 247 -5.39 6.59 6.52
N GLN A 248 -4.45 5.93 5.84
CA GLN A 248 -3.11 5.68 6.35
C GLN A 248 -2.34 6.98 6.67
N GLU A 249 -2.45 7.99 5.81
CA GLU A 249 -1.80 9.27 6.03
C GLU A 249 -2.45 10.04 7.19
N ALA A 250 -3.79 10.00 7.30
CA ALA A 250 -4.50 10.63 8.42
C ALA A 250 -4.10 10.00 9.76
N VAL A 251 -4.19 8.68 9.91
CA VAL A 251 -3.86 8.01 11.20
C VAL A 251 -2.37 8.11 11.56
N ARG A 252 -1.47 8.26 10.58
CA ARG A 252 -0.05 8.54 10.85
C ARG A 252 0.16 9.90 11.51
N THR A 253 -0.73 10.86 11.25
CA THR A 253 -0.71 12.18 11.89
C THR A 253 -1.39 12.22 13.27
N GLU A 254 -2.10 11.14 13.70
CA GLU A 254 -2.76 11.06 15.01
C GLU A 254 -1.78 10.84 16.20
N HIS A 255 -0.46 10.91 16.00
CA HIS A 255 0.51 10.71 17.09
C HIS A 255 0.54 11.87 18.08
N GLY A 256 -0.08 11.64 19.25
CA GLY A 256 0.17 12.32 20.53
C GLY A 256 -0.16 13.80 20.56
N TYR A 257 -1.32 14.17 21.11
CA TYR A 257 -1.64 15.55 21.43
C TYR A 257 -0.70 16.05 22.54
N THR A 258 0.13 17.05 22.24
CA THR A 258 0.96 17.73 23.23
C THR A 258 0.54 19.19 23.31
N ALA A 259 0.65 19.80 24.49
CA ALA A 259 0.43 21.24 24.67
C ALA A 259 1.43 22.10 23.88
N ALA A 260 2.49 21.47 23.35
CA ALA A 260 3.64 22.15 22.80
C ALA A 260 3.58 22.39 21.28
N LYS A 261 2.62 21.78 20.57
CA LYS A 261 2.46 22.02 19.14
C LYS A 261 1.90 23.43 18.90
N SER A 262 2.60 24.22 18.09
CA SER A 262 2.15 25.55 17.69
C SER A 262 1.07 25.47 16.60
N GLU A 263 0.31 26.54 16.44
CA GLU A 263 -0.66 26.71 15.35
C GLU A 263 -0.02 26.48 13.98
N GLU A 264 1.22 26.95 13.78
CA GLU A 264 1.97 26.77 12.55
C GLU A 264 2.29 25.30 12.27
N GLN A 265 2.69 24.54 13.29
CA GLN A 265 2.99 23.11 13.14
C GLN A 265 1.71 22.34 12.82
N ILE A 266 0.62 22.62 13.54
CA ILE A 266 -0.69 21.99 13.29
C ILE A 266 -1.17 22.32 11.87
N GLY A 267 -1.05 23.58 11.45
CA GLY A 267 -1.38 24.03 10.11
C GLY A 267 -0.59 23.30 9.02
N ILE A 268 0.72 23.10 9.20
CA ILE A 268 1.56 22.37 8.25
C ILE A 268 1.20 20.88 8.20
N GLU A 269 1.03 20.22 9.35
CA GLU A 269 0.69 18.78 9.41
C GLU A 269 -0.67 18.49 8.73
N LEU A 270 -1.70 19.30 9.04
CA LEU A 270 -3.02 19.17 8.43
C LEU A 270 -3.07 19.68 6.98
N GLY A 271 -2.27 20.68 6.66
CA GLY A 271 -2.08 21.21 5.31
C GLY A 271 -1.42 20.18 4.40
N LEU A 272 -0.41 19.46 4.88
CA LEU A 272 0.25 18.37 4.16
C LEU A 272 -0.73 17.21 3.88
N LEU A 273 -1.59 16.85 4.84
CA LEU A 273 -2.68 15.90 4.59
C LEU A 273 -3.64 16.43 3.51
N GLY A 274 -3.95 17.73 3.53
CA GLY A 274 -4.76 18.40 2.51
C GLY A 274 -4.13 18.37 1.12
N MET A 275 -2.82 18.61 1.00
CA MET A 275 -2.11 18.49 -0.28
C MET A 275 -2.21 17.08 -0.86
N LYS A 276 -2.13 16.06 0.00
CA LYS A 276 -2.26 14.66 -0.42
C LYS A 276 -3.68 14.32 -0.85
N LEU A 277 -4.69 14.90 -0.20
CA LEU A 277 -6.05 14.86 -0.69
C LEU A 277 -6.12 15.45 -2.11
N GLU A 278 -5.61 16.67 -2.33
CA GLU A 278 -5.63 17.28 -3.68
C GLU A 278 -4.93 16.40 -4.72
N ALA A 279 -3.81 15.76 -4.37
CA ALA A 279 -3.13 14.80 -5.24
C ALA A 279 -4.04 13.60 -5.59
N LEU A 280 -4.70 12.97 -4.60
CA LEU A 280 -5.67 11.90 -4.85
C LEU A 280 -6.83 12.38 -5.72
N LEU A 281 -7.27 13.62 -5.56
CA LEU A 281 -8.34 14.21 -6.36
C LEU A 281 -7.96 14.40 -7.84
N HIS A 282 -6.68 14.37 -8.20
CA HIS A 282 -6.22 14.33 -9.60
C HIS A 282 -6.23 12.93 -10.23
N THR A 283 -6.52 11.88 -9.45
CA THR A 283 -6.68 10.50 -9.93
C THR A 283 -8.12 10.24 -10.40
N PRO A 284 -8.40 9.15 -11.15
CA PRO A 284 -9.72 8.88 -11.73
C PRO A 284 -10.70 8.30 -10.68
N LEU A 285 -10.94 9.05 -9.61
CA LEU A 285 -11.91 8.70 -8.56
C LEU A 285 -13.35 8.89 -9.02
N SER A 286 -14.27 8.08 -8.50
CA SER A 286 -15.69 8.33 -8.63
C SER A 286 -16.08 9.63 -7.92
N GLU A 287 -17.12 10.31 -8.41
CA GLU A 287 -17.65 11.53 -7.79
C GLU A 287 -18.08 11.29 -6.33
N LYS A 288 -18.64 10.10 -6.05
CA LYS A 288 -18.99 9.68 -4.69
C LYS A 288 -17.76 9.63 -3.79
N MET A 289 -16.67 9.00 -4.23
CA MET A 289 -15.45 8.92 -3.43
C MET A 289 -14.79 10.30 -3.27
N ARG A 290 -14.75 11.12 -4.32
CA ARG A 290 -14.28 12.51 -4.27
C ARG A 290 -15.00 13.31 -3.18
N GLY A 291 -16.34 13.25 -3.17
CA GLY A 291 -17.15 13.91 -2.14
C GLY A 291 -16.91 13.35 -0.73
N ASN A 292 -16.77 12.04 -0.59
CA ASN A 292 -16.52 11.40 0.70
C ASN A 292 -15.15 11.76 1.29
N LEU A 293 -14.09 11.76 0.47
CA LEU A 293 -12.75 12.14 0.92
C LEU A 293 -12.70 13.60 1.38
N GLU A 294 -13.32 14.51 0.63
CA GLU A 294 -13.46 15.91 1.05
C GLU A 294 -14.22 16.02 2.38
N HIS A 295 -15.38 15.36 2.52
CA HIS A 295 -16.14 15.39 3.76
C HIS A 295 -15.33 14.88 4.97
N VAL A 296 -14.68 13.72 4.81
CA VAL A 296 -13.88 13.10 5.87
C VAL A 296 -12.70 14.00 6.24
N TYR A 297 -12.03 14.62 5.27
CA TYR A 297 -10.93 15.56 5.53
C TYR A 297 -11.38 16.75 6.36
N HIS A 298 -12.48 17.42 5.99
CA HIS A 298 -13.01 18.55 6.77
C HIS A 298 -13.41 18.12 8.19
N SER A 299 -14.09 16.98 8.33
CA SER A 299 -14.44 16.42 9.64
C SER A 299 -13.19 16.08 10.47
N TYR A 300 -12.14 15.54 9.83
CA TYR A 300 -10.89 15.18 10.48
C TYR A 300 -10.15 16.41 11.02
N ILE A 301 -10.03 17.49 10.23
CA ILE A 301 -9.46 18.77 10.69
C ILE A 301 -10.22 19.28 11.91
N GLN A 302 -11.55 19.39 11.79
CA GLN A 302 -12.39 19.92 12.85
C GLN A 302 -12.18 19.14 14.16
N LYS A 303 -12.30 17.82 14.12
CA LYS A 303 -12.13 16.96 15.30
C LYS A 303 -10.72 17.02 15.88
N THR A 304 -9.72 17.18 15.02
CA THR A 304 -8.32 17.32 15.46
C THR A 304 -8.12 18.63 16.23
N ILE A 305 -8.58 19.76 15.69
CA ILE A 305 -8.51 21.07 16.35
C ILE A 305 -9.31 21.06 17.67
N GLU A 306 -10.52 20.49 17.66
CA GLU A 306 -11.34 20.32 18.87
C GLU A 306 -10.61 19.48 19.93
N SER A 307 -9.89 18.43 19.53
CA SER A 307 -9.11 17.61 20.44
C SER A 307 -7.95 18.38 21.07
N TYR A 308 -7.22 19.19 20.29
CA TYR A 308 -6.19 20.08 20.85
C TYR A 308 -6.80 21.11 21.81
N ASN A 309 -7.89 21.77 21.43
CA ASN A 309 -8.54 22.77 22.28
C ASN A 309 -9.07 22.16 23.58
N ARG A 310 -9.64 20.95 23.53
CA ARG A 310 -10.04 20.22 24.74
C ARG A 310 -8.85 19.92 25.64
N PHE A 311 -7.72 19.47 25.07
CA PHE A 311 -6.51 19.23 25.84
C PHE A 311 -5.96 20.52 26.49
N GLN A 312 -6.00 21.64 25.78
CA GLN A 312 -5.61 22.95 26.34
C GLN A 312 -6.52 23.34 27.51
N GLU A 313 -7.83 23.18 27.38
CA GLU A 313 -8.79 23.50 28.45
C GLU A 313 -8.59 22.59 29.68
N GLU A 314 -8.42 21.29 29.50
CA GLU A 314 -8.11 20.34 30.60
C GLU A 314 -6.85 20.78 31.37
N LYS A 315 -5.78 21.16 30.66
CA LYS A 315 -4.54 21.64 31.32
C LYS A 315 -4.70 23.00 31.97
N ARG A 316 -5.55 23.86 31.41
CA ARG A 316 -5.90 25.16 31.99
C ARG A 316 -6.66 25.03 33.31
N GLU A 317 -7.52 24.03 33.44
CA GLU A 317 -8.25 23.74 34.68
C GLU A 317 -7.32 23.22 35.79
N GLU A 318 -6.34 22.37 35.42
CA GLU A 318 -5.31 21.85 36.34
C GLU A 318 -4.27 22.91 36.78
N ALA A 319 -4.12 23.98 36.00
CA ALA A 319 -3.10 25.02 36.22
C ALA A 319 -3.45 25.99 37.37
N TYR A 320 -2.46 26.27 38.23
CA TYR A 320 -2.58 27.23 39.33
C TYR A 320 -2.17 28.67 38.93
N GLY A 321 -2.99 29.66 39.28
CA GLY A 321 -2.64 31.09 39.18
C GLY A 321 -2.36 31.58 37.75
N ARG A 322 -1.28 32.35 37.55
CA ARG A 322 -0.92 32.97 36.25
C ARG A 322 -0.59 31.96 35.13
N SER A 323 -0.43 30.67 35.46
CA SER A 323 -0.14 29.60 34.49
C SER A 323 -1.35 29.22 33.60
N LYS A 324 -2.56 29.69 33.91
CA LYS A 324 -3.76 29.41 33.11
C LYS A 324 -3.70 30.01 31.70
N ARG A 325 -3.06 31.18 31.53
CA ARG A 325 -2.90 31.81 30.21
C ARG A 325 -2.07 30.93 29.28
N ALA A 326 -1.11 30.17 29.82
CA ALA A 326 -0.18 29.36 29.04
C ALA A 326 -0.87 28.25 28.21
N TYR A 327 -2.10 27.88 28.58
CA TYR A 327 -2.96 26.88 27.93
C TYR A 327 -4.18 27.51 27.27
N SER A 328 -4.06 28.73 26.75
CA SER A 328 -5.13 29.36 25.98
C SER A 328 -5.43 28.54 24.72
N ILE A 329 -6.69 28.53 24.29
CA ILE A 329 -7.16 27.90 23.05
C ILE A 329 -6.31 28.32 21.83
N LEU A 330 -6.29 27.47 20.81
CA LEU A 330 -5.56 27.70 19.57
C LEU A 330 -6.16 28.86 18.77
N ASP A 331 -5.31 29.61 18.07
CA ASP A 331 -5.74 30.52 17.03
C ASP A 331 -6.06 29.74 15.74
N SER A 332 -7.32 29.34 15.59
CA SER A 332 -7.79 28.58 14.42
C SER A 332 -7.56 29.30 13.10
N LYS A 333 -7.54 30.64 13.08
CA LYS A 333 -7.36 31.39 11.83
C LYS A 333 -5.99 31.11 11.21
N ILE A 334 -4.95 31.03 12.02
CA ILE A 334 -3.58 30.78 11.56
C ILE A 334 -3.46 29.37 10.99
N ILE A 335 -4.10 28.41 11.65
CA ILE A 335 -4.19 27.02 11.19
C ILE A 335 -4.90 26.97 9.82
N ASP A 336 -6.08 27.60 9.73
CA ASP A 336 -6.90 27.61 8.52
C ASP A 336 -6.21 28.30 7.34
N ASP A 337 -5.51 29.42 7.59
CA ASP A 337 -4.78 30.18 6.57
C ASP A 337 -3.63 29.35 5.97
N ILE A 338 -2.89 28.61 6.80
CA ILE A 338 -1.82 27.71 6.34
C ILE A 338 -2.41 26.53 5.55
N ILE A 339 -3.41 25.84 6.11
CA ILE A 339 -4.08 24.70 5.46
C ILE A 339 -4.60 25.12 4.08
N SER A 340 -5.34 26.21 4.02
CA SER A 340 -5.96 26.71 2.79
C SER A 340 -4.92 27.10 1.75
N SER A 341 -3.81 27.72 2.17
CA SER A 341 -2.73 28.12 1.26
C SER A 341 -1.99 26.92 0.68
N MET A 342 -1.66 25.92 1.51
CA MET A 342 -1.00 24.68 1.05
C MET A 342 -1.89 23.90 0.08
N ARG A 343 -3.18 23.73 0.42
CA ARG A 343 -4.15 23.04 -0.45
C ARG A 343 -4.33 23.75 -1.80
N ARG A 344 -4.49 25.07 -1.80
CA ARG A 344 -4.66 25.85 -3.03
C ARG A 344 -3.50 25.62 -4.00
N HIS A 345 -2.27 25.73 -3.52
CA HIS A 345 -1.09 25.55 -4.37
C HIS A 345 -0.90 24.09 -4.81
N ALA A 346 -1.23 23.11 -3.96
CA ALA A 346 -1.23 21.71 -4.37
C ALA A 346 -2.28 21.41 -5.46
N LYS A 347 -3.48 22.00 -5.35
CA LYS A 347 -4.51 21.91 -6.39
C LYS A 347 -4.03 22.44 -7.74
N GLU A 348 -3.26 23.52 -7.71
CA GLU A 348 -2.62 24.16 -8.87
C GLU A 348 -1.31 23.47 -9.31
N LYS A 349 -0.92 22.38 -8.66
CA LYS A 349 0.37 21.66 -8.85
C LYS A 349 1.61 22.53 -8.60
N ASN A 350 1.47 23.63 -7.88
CA ASN A 350 2.55 24.53 -7.50
C ASN A 350 3.19 24.09 -6.17
N ILE A 351 3.82 22.92 -6.19
CA ILE A 351 4.38 22.29 -4.98
C ILE A 351 5.62 23.05 -4.48
N ASP A 352 6.40 23.62 -5.39
CA ASP A 352 7.57 24.43 -5.06
C ASP A 352 7.20 25.61 -4.17
N HIS A 353 6.10 26.31 -4.47
CA HIS A 353 5.66 27.43 -3.64
C HIS A 353 5.29 27.01 -2.21
N VAL A 354 4.77 25.79 -2.02
CA VAL A 354 4.46 25.28 -0.68
C VAL A 354 5.73 25.08 0.14
N PHE A 355 6.72 24.39 -0.41
CA PHE A 355 7.95 24.05 0.31
C PHE A 355 8.91 25.24 0.40
N LEU A 356 9.03 26.07 -0.63
CA LEU A 356 9.97 27.20 -0.66
C LEU A 356 9.45 28.48 0.01
N HIS A 357 8.13 28.65 0.13
CA HIS A 357 7.56 29.89 0.67
C HIS A 357 6.59 29.68 1.82
N ILE A 358 5.58 28.81 1.69
CA ILE A 358 4.53 28.69 2.73
C ILE A 358 5.10 28.10 4.02
N ILE A 359 5.78 26.95 3.94
CA ILE A 359 6.37 26.29 5.11
C ILE A 359 7.45 27.16 5.78
N PRO A 360 8.39 27.78 5.04
CA PRO A 360 9.35 28.73 5.62
C PRO A 360 8.69 29.95 6.25
N SER A 361 7.63 30.50 5.65
CA SER A 361 6.90 31.63 6.23
C SER A 361 6.20 31.26 7.54
N ALA A 362 5.68 30.04 7.65
CA ALA A 362 5.12 29.52 8.89
C ALA A 362 6.21 29.35 9.98
N TYR A 363 7.42 28.90 9.62
CA TYR A 363 8.56 28.91 10.55
C TYR A 363 8.89 30.32 11.06
N VAL A 364 8.97 31.31 10.16
CA VAL A 364 9.23 32.71 10.55
C VAL A 364 8.12 33.26 11.45
N SER A 365 6.84 32.96 11.16
CA SER A 365 5.71 33.32 12.03
C SER A 365 5.85 32.74 13.43
N TYR A 366 6.22 31.45 13.52
CA TYR A 366 6.51 30.79 14.79
C TYR A 366 7.64 31.52 15.55
N GLU A 367 8.79 31.77 14.92
CA GLU A 367 9.92 32.45 15.57
C GLU A 367 9.57 33.85 16.08
N GLN A 368 8.76 34.60 15.34
CA GLN A 368 8.29 35.92 15.77
C GLN A 368 7.48 35.82 17.06
N LYS A 369 6.58 34.83 17.16
CA LYS A 369 5.75 34.61 18.35
C LYS A 369 6.56 34.13 19.56
N THR A 370 7.58 33.31 19.34
CA THR A 370 8.51 32.89 20.41
C THR A 370 9.24 34.09 21.04
N ASN A 371 9.45 35.16 20.26
CA ASN A 371 10.12 36.39 20.70
C ASN A 371 9.16 37.51 21.16
N ASP A 372 7.85 37.35 20.96
CA ASP A 372 6.84 38.35 21.34
C ASP A 372 6.30 38.09 22.75
N ALA A 373 6.35 39.09 23.62
CA ALA A 373 5.85 39.05 25.00
C ALA A 373 4.35 38.73 25.13
N ASN A 374 3.57 38.87 24.05
CA ASN A 374 2.16 38.50 24.03
C ASN A 374 1.93 36.99 23.87
N TRP A 375 2.91 36.27 23.29
CA TRP A 375 2.77 34.89 22.85
C TRP A 375 3.75 33.94 23.55
N ASN A 376 4.93 34.41 23.96
CA ASN A 376 5.98 33.60 24.57
C ASN A 376 5.59 32.97 25.93
N ASP A 377 4.55 33.48 26.58
CA ASP A 377 3.94 32.92 27.79
C ASP A 377 3.10 31.64 27.51
N LEU A 378 2.79 31.34 26.25
CA LEU A 378 2.03 30.16 25.84
C LEU A 378 2.96 28.94 25.74
N VAL A 379 2.53 27.79 26.26
CA VAL A 379 3.37 26.56 26.31
C VAL A 379 3.87 26.15 24.92
N ARG A 380 3.06 26.35 23.88
CA ARG A 380 3.39 26.04 22.48
C ARG A 380 4.44 26.96 21.84
N TYR A 381 4.71 28.12 22.44
CA TYR A 381 5.74 29.07 22.00
C TYR A 381 6.90 29.18 23.01
N HIS A 382 6.98 28.26 23.98
CA HIS A 382 8.10 28.21 24.90
C HIS A 382 9.24 27.37 24.29
N SER A 383 10.40 27.99 24.06
CA SER A 383 11.52 27.45 23.28
C SER A 383 12.01 26.06 23.73
N SER A 384 11.93 25.71 25.01
CA SER A 384 12.43 24.43 25.51
C SER A 384 11.52 23.21 25.31
N LYS A 385 10.38 23.35 24.61
CA LYS A 385 9.33 22.33 24.60
C LYS A 385 8.76 21.92 23.25
N ASN A 386 9.21 22.46 22.12
CA ASN A 386 8.59 22.20 20.81
C ASN A 386 9.53 21.60 19.78
N ASP A 387 8.94 21.09 18.69
CA ASP A 387 9.65 20.34 17.65
C ASP A 387 10.43 21.25 16.67
N TRP A 388 10.33 22.58 16.83
CA TRP A 388 10.86 23.55 15.88
C TRP A 388 12.38 23.74 15.94
N ASP A 389 13.02 23.46 17.08
CA ASP A 389 14.48 23.60 17.27
C ASP A 389 15.29 22.78 16.25
N MET A 390 14.75 21.64 15.82
CA MET A 390 15.39 20.72 14.87
C MET A 390 14.85 20.87 13.44
N PHE A 391 13.95 21.82 13.18
CA PHE A 391 13.13 21.83 11.97
C PHE A 391 13.95 21.91 10.68
N PHE A 392 14.94 22.81 10.63
CA PHE A 392 15.87 22.98 9.51
C PHE A 392 17.23 22.30 9.70
N GLN A 393 17.43 21.53 10.78
CA GLN A 393 18.70 20.86 11.00
C GLN A 393 18.87 19.68 10.03
N ASN A 394 19.96 19.70 9.27
CA ASN A 394 20.27 18.73 8.20
C ASN A 394 20.93 17.43 8.67
N ASP A 395 20.91 17.12 9.98
CA ASP A 395 21.81 16.10 10.51
C ASP A 395 21.30 14.68 10.19
N TRP A 396 21.90 14.08 9.15
CA TRP A 396 21.65 12.76 8.54
C TRP A 396 21.93 11.55 9.49
N SER A 397 22.13 11.79 10.79
CA SER A 397 22.43 10.68 11.71
C SER A 397 21.19 9.81 11.94
N ALA A 398 21.41 8.52 12.24
CA ALA A 398 20.40 7.47 12.39
C ALA A 398 19.31 7.69 13.47
N HIS A 399 19.17 8.91 14.01
CA HIS A 399 18.17 9.36 14.97
C HIS A 399 16.84 9.85 14.35
N HIS A 400 16.66 9.79 13.02
CA HIS A 400 15.44 10.25 12.32
C HIS A 400 14.12 9.59 12.76
N ALA A 401 14.17 8.49 13.52
CA ALA A 401 12.97 7.91 14.13
C ALA A 401 12.43 8.72 15.33
N TYR A 402 13.19 9.67 15.88
CA TYR A 402 12.87 10.38 17.12
C TYR A 402 12.20 11.75 16.93
N TYR A 403 12.41 12.42 15.79
CA TYR A 403 11.85 13.76 15.49
C TYR A 403 11.03 13.74 14.19
N PRO A 404 9.71 13.53 14.26
CA PRO A 404 8.87 13.35 13.08
C PRO A 404 8.63 14.65 12.28
N PHE A 405 8.80 15.82 12.90
CA PHE A 405 8.51 17.13 12.31
C PHE A 405 9.79 17.90 11.94
N THR A 406 10.41 17.54 10.81
CA THR A 406 11.53 18.30 10.21
C THR A 406 11.24 18.61 8.76
N TYR A 407 11.83 19.68 8.22
CA TYR A 407 11.61 20.12 6.84
C TYR A 407 11.89 19.00 5.82
N ASN A 408 13.02 18.30 5.98
CA ASN A 408 13.38 17.16 5.15
C ASN A 408 12.41 15.98 5.30
N ASN A 409 11.89 15.72 6.51
CA ASN A 409 10.89 14.68 6.72
C ASN A 409 9.55 15.01 6.06
N LEU A 410 9.14 16.29 6.04
CA LEU A 410 7.94 16.72 5.33
C LEU A 410 8.08 16.49 3.82
N ILE A 411 9.23 16.87 3.24
CA ILE A 411 9.53 16.61 1.82
C ILE A 411 9.55 15.12 1.53
N ASN A 412 10.27 14.33 2.33
CA ASN A 412 10.37 12.88 2.14
C ASN A 412 9.00 12.21 2.25
N ASN A 413 8.16 12.68 3.18
CA ASN A 413 6.80 12.17 3.35
C ASN A 413 5.90 12.52 2.16
N TRP A 414 5.98 13.75 1.63
CA TRP A 414 5.30 14.13 0.39
C TRP A 414 5.77 13.32 -0.81
N ASN A 415 7.08 13.29 -1.08
CA ASN A 415 7.64 12.60 -2.23
C ASN A 415 7.41 11.08 -2.15
N SER A 416 7.43 10.49 -0.95
CA SER A 416 7.10 9.07 -0.78
C SER A 416 5.63 8.78 -1.11
N PHE A 417 4.72 9.70 -0.80
CA PHE A 417 3.31 9.59 -1.15
C PHE A 417 3.11 9.70 -2.68
N ILE A 418 3.71 10.71 -3.31
CA ILE A 418 3.64 10.91 -4.76
C ILE A 418 4.24 9.72 -5.53
N ASN A 419 5.38 9.19 -5.11
CA ASN A 419 6.00 8.03 -5.77
C ASN A 419 5.13 6.76 -5.74
N LYS A 420 4.17 6.66 -4.81
CA LYS A 420 3.23 5.54 -4.73
C LYS A 420 1.94 5.78 -5.51
N THR A 421 1.68 7.02 -5.92
CA THR A 421 0.43 7.39 -6.59
C THR A 421 0.70 7.50 -8.09
N GLU A 422 0.10 6.61 -8.87
CA GLU A 422 0.32 6.56 -10.33
C GLU A 422 -0.07 7.87 -11.01
N GLY A 423 0.73 8.30 -11.99
CA GLY A 423 0.43 9.46 -12.84
C GLY A 423 0.66 10.84 -12.21
N LEU A 424 1.20 10.94 -10.99
CA LEU A 424 1.39 12.22 -10.28
C LEU A 424 2.86 12.64 -10.08
N LEU A 425 3.80 12.04 -10.84
CA LEU A 425 5.24 12.35 -10.70
C LEU A 425 5.57 13.82 -10.99
N ASP A 426 4.73 14.53 -11.74
CA ASP A 426 4.84 15.97 -11.99
C ASP A 426 4.59 16.84 -10.75
N MET A 427 4.01 16.26 -9.69
CA MET A 427 3.81 16.92 -8.40
C MET A 427 4.92 16.62 -7.39
N LYS A 428 6.00 15.93 -7.81
CA LYS A 428 7.14 15.66 -6.94
C LYS A 428 7.91 16.96 -6.68
N PHE A 429 8.31 17.18 -5.42
CA PHE A 429 9.19 18.29 -5.09
C PHE A 429 10.65 17.89 -5.34
N ASP A 430 11.36 18.66 -6.16
CA ASP A 430 12.78 18.44 -6.43
C ASP A 430 13.66 19.16 -5.40
N GLN A 431 14.35 18.39 -4.56
CA GLN A 431 15.25 18.93 -3.54
C GLN A 431 16.48 19.62 -4.14
N GLU A 432 16.88 19.31 -5.38
CA GLU A 432 18.07 19.91 -5.99
C GLU A 432 17.90 21.42 -6.25
N ALA A 433 16.65 21.90 -6.36
CA ALA A 433 16.33 23.33 -6.47
C ALA A 433 16.68 24.12 -5.18
N VAL A 434 16.74 23.47 -4.02
CA VAL A 434 16.91 24.13 -2.71
C VAL A 434 18.37 24.47 -2.39
N ILE A 435 19.34 23.73 -2.94
CA ILE A 435 20.76 24.02 -2.70
C ILE A 435 21.17 25.37 -3.32
N PHE A 436 20.40 25.88 -4.29
CA PHE A 436 20.71 27.13 -4.98
C PHE A 436 20.12 28.37 -4.29
N GLU A 437 18.95 28.28 -3.67
CA GLU A 437 18.29 29.45 -3.05
C GLU A 437 18.61 29.65 -1.57
N ALA A 438 19.01 28.61 -0.83
CA ALA A 438 19.44 28.75 0.58
C ALA A 438 20.85 29.35 0.76
N ARG A 439 21.46 29.88 -0.32
CA ARG A 439 22.75 30.59 -0.33
C ARG A 439 22.63 32.11 -0.55
N ILE A 440 21.42 32.65 -0.56
CA ILE A 440 21.14 34.10 -0.57
C ILE A 440 20.45 34.45 0.74
#